data_AF-A0A945EA34-F1
#
_entry.id   AF-A0A945EA34-F1
#
_cell.length_a   1.000
_cell.length_b   1.000
_cell.length_c   1.000
_cell.angle_alpha   90.00
_cell.angle_beta   90.00
_cell.angle_gamma   90.00
#
_symmetry.space_group_name_H-M   'P 1'
#
loop_
_entity.id
_entity.type
_entity.pdbx_description
1 polymer ?
#
loop_
_entity_poly.entity_id
_entity_poly.type
_entity_poly.pdbx_seq_one_letter_code
_entity_poly.pdbx_strand_id
1 'polypeptide(L)'
;MTNNKQLKKGTSLIEALIALAIFFILISGVMMLYSRTFDSSLRAGELNDVTRIAQESFSAVQSIAYNNWSNLANGTHGLDKSLNYFTFNGSSDTINSTYTRAVTIEDVERDEDCDIVESGGTVDPDTKLVTTNVSWTNSGRALSQNFSKYFTSFDNPTTCIVEDEGEAGSLVIDIDNASIDATKKSIVGIVLRNEGSVDITIDTLTLSWTEPGTMRFIKINYDTVWNATSGIGSPSGYQSSGTEIDIVDFTLEDGESYPIDNIRFNAKIDGSTVTITATMSDGTSVTEVTTPPFIP
;
A
#
# COMPACT_ATOMS: atom_id res chain seq x y z
N MET A 1 87.86 43.40 2.19
CA MET A 1 87.01 42.82 3.26
C MET A 1 86.26 41.62 2.68
N THR A 2 86.86 40.44 2.76
CA THR A 2 86.23 39.17 2.35
C THR A 2 85.67 38.51 3.61
N ASN A 3 84.35 38.57 3.79
CA ASN A 3 83.65 37.84 4.86
C ASN A 3 83.69 36.35 4.55
N ASN A 4 84.63 35.65 5.18
CA ASN A 4 84.70 34.19 5.15
C ASN A 4 83.56 33.63 6.02
N LYS A 5 82.43 33.26 5.39
CA LYS A 5 81.36 32.52 6.06
C LYS A 5 81.89 31.11 6.40
N GLN A 6 82.30 30.91 7.65
CA GLN A 6 82.65 29.61 8.19
C GLN A 6 81.42 28.69 8.11
N LEU A 7 81.43 27.70 7.21
CA LEU A 7 80.44 26.62 7.17
C LEU A 7 80.58 25.80 8.44
N LYS A 8 79.56 25.83 9.33
CA LYS A 8 79.54 25.05 10.57
C LYS A 8 79.39 23.56 10.23
N LYS A 9 80.51 22.83 10.15
CA LYS A 9 80.59 21.41 9.74
C LYS A 9 79.93 20.38 10.69
N GLY A 10 79.13 20.83 11.67
CA GLY A 10 78.41 19.96 12.62
C GLY A 10 76.88 20.04 12.53
N THR A 11 76.30 21.10 11.93
CA THR A 11 74.84 21.28 11.87
C THR A 11 74.17 20.49 10.75
N SER A 12 74.90 20.13 9.68
CA SER A 12 74.35 19.35 8.56
C SER A 12 74.06 17.89 8.92
N LEU A 13 74.82 17.30 9.85
CA LEU A 13 74.67 15.90 10.23
C LEU A 13 73.45 15.70 11.16
N ILE A 14 73.22 16.63 12.09
CA ILE A 14 72.03 16.63 12.94
C ILE A 14 70.76 16.94 12.12
N GLU A 15 70.83 17.84 11.14
CA GLU A 15 69.71 18.14 10.24
C GLU A 15 69.35 16.93 9.37
N ALA A 16 70.35 16.21 8.84
CA ALA A 16 70.12 14.96 8.12
C ALA A 16 69.48 13.88 9.03
N LEU A 17 69.89 13.80 10.30
CA LEU A 17 69.33 12.85 11.25
C LEU A 17 67.87 13.20 11.63
N ILE A 18 67.58 14.48 11.83
CA ILE A 18 66.21 14.96 12.09
C ILE A 18 65.33 14.73 10.84
N ALA A 19 65.84 15.03 9.64
CA ALA A 19 65.11 14.80 8.39
C ALA A 19 64.79 13.32 8.18
N LEU A 20 65.74 12.42 8.48
CA LEU A 20 65.51 10.97 8.43
C LEU A 20 64.47 10.52 9.47
N ALA A 21 64.52 11.05 10.69
CA ALA A 21 63.54 10.72 11.72
C ALA A 21 62.12 11.10 11.29
N ILE A 22 61.94 12.32 10.75
CA ILE A 22 60.65 12.79 10.22
C ILE A 22 60.23 11.93 9.02
N PHE A 23 61.16 11.59 8.12
CA PHE A 23 60.89 10.76 6.96
C PHE A 23 60.37 9.37 7.34
N PHE A 24 60.95 8.71 8.35
CA PHE A 24 60.47 7.42 8.82
C PHE A 24 59.07 7.50 9.47
N ILE A 25 58.79 8.58 10.21
CA ILE A 25 57.44 8.82 10.77
C ILE A 25 56.42 8.99 9.62
N LEU A 26 56.75 9.75 8.58
CA LEU A 26 55.87 9.93 7.42
C LEU A 26 55.64 8.63 6.65
N ILE A 27 56.70 7.86 6.35
CA ILE A 27 56.58 6.58 5.65
C ILE A 27 55.73 5.58 6.43
N SER A 28 55.96 5.46 7.74
CA SER A 28 55.16 4.54 8.57
C SER A 28 53.69 4.92 8.59
N GLY A 29 53.37 6.22 8.65
CA GLY A 29 51.99 6.72 8.51
C GLY A 29 51.37 6.36 7.16
N VAL A 30 52.09 6.57 6.05
CA VAL A 30 51.62 6.24 4.70
C VAL A 30 51.40 4.74 4.54
N MET A 31 52.32 3.90 5.04
CA MET A 31 52.18 2.44 4.98
C MET A 31 50.97 1.95 5.77
N MET A 32 50.72 2.52 6.95
CA MET A 32 49.55 2.17 7.77
C MET A 32 48.23 2.54 7.08
N LEU A 33 48.17 3.71 6.43
CA LEU A 33 47.01 4.11 5.64
C LEU A 33 46.80 3.19 4.44
N TYR A 34 47.87 2.84 3.73
CA TYR A 34 47.81 1.96 2.57
C TYR A 34 47.25 0.57 2.94
N SER A 35 47.76 -0.05 4.01
CA SER A 35 47.24 -1.34 4.48
C SER A 35 45.76 -1.28 4.81
N ARG A 36 45.31 -0.22 5.50
CA ARG A 36 43.89 -0.04 5.81
C ARG A 36 43.03 0.12 4.56
N THR A 37 43.51 0.85 3.55
CA THR A 37 42.78 1.00 2.29
C THR A 37 42.67 -0.32 1.52
N PHE A 38 43.71 -1.15 1.58
CA PHE A 38 43.71 -2.46 0.94
C PHE A 38 42.71 -3.42 1.61
N ASP A 39 42.74 -3.52 2.93
CA ASP A 39 41.78 -4.33 3.70
C ASP A 39 40.33 -3.88 3.47
N SER A 40 40.11 -2.56 3.42
CA SER A 40 38.81 -1.97 3.12
C SER A 40 38.34 -2.35 1.70
N SER A 41 39.23 -2.32 0.72
CA SER A 41 38.93 -2.69 -0.68
C SER A 41 38.55 -4.17 -0.80
N LEU A 42 39.29 -5.07 -0.15
CA LEU A 42 38.97 -6.50 -0.13
C LEU A 42 37.60 -6.75 0.51
N ARG A 43 37.33 -6.12 1.66
CA ARG A 43 36.03 -6.24 2.33
C ARG A 43 34.89 -5.68 1.50
N ALA A 44 35.11 -4.59 0.76
CA ALA A 44 34.11 -4.04 -0.16
C ALA A 44 33.80 -5.02 -1.30
N GLY A 45 34.82 -5.70 -1.84
CA GLY A 45 34.64 -6.78 -2.82
C GLY A 45 33.77 -7.92 -2.29
N GLU A 46 34.07 -8.39 -1.07
CA GLU A 46 33.28 -9.46 -0.42
C GLU A 46 31.81 -9.06 -0.21
N LEU A 47 31.56 -7.82 0.23
CA LEU A 47 30.19 -7.33 0.43
C LEU A 47 29.43 -7.15 -0.90
N ASN A 48 30.12 -6.78 -1.98
CA ASN A 48 29.52 -6.73 -3.31
C ASN A 48 29.08 -8.12 -3.78
N ASP A 49 29.89 -9.14 -3.54
CA ASP A 49 29.54 -10.53 -3.86
C ASP A 49 28.34 -11.02 -3.04
N VAL A 50 28.33 -10.74 -1.73
CA VAL A 50 27.22 -11.09 -0.84
C VAL A 50 25.92 -10.42 -1.27
N THR A 51 25.98 -9.13 -1.63
CA THR A 51 24.81 -8.38 -2.11
C THR A 51 24.30 -8.92 -3.45
N ARG A 52 25.22 -9.24 -4.37
CA ARG A 52 24.89 -9.86 -5.67
C ARG A 52 24.21 -11.22 -5.48
N ILE A 53 24.71 -12.05 -4.56
CA ILE A 53 24.08 -13.32 -4.20
C ILE A 53 22.67 -13.10 -3.66
N ALA A 54 22.47 -12.13 -2.75
CA ALA A 54 21.14 -11.81 -2.23
C ALA A 54 20.17 -11.36 -3.34
N GLN A 55 20.62 -10.50 -4.25
CA GLN A 55 19.80 -10.06 -5.40
C GLN A 55 19.42 -11.21 -6.33
N GLU A 56 20.35 -12.11 -6.64
CA GLU A 56 20.07 -13.32 -7.41
C GLU A 56 19.04 -14.21 -6.68
N SER A 57 19.16 -14.32 -5.36
CA SER A 57 18.25 -15.10 -4.52
C SER A 57 16.82 -14.56 -4.58
N PHE A 58 16.65 -13.24 -4.46
CA PHE A 58 15.33 -12.63 -4.60
C PHE A 58 14.76 -12.79 -6.01
N SER A 59 15.61 -12.74 -7.04
CA SER A 59 15.18 -12.97 -8.43
C SER A 59 14.77 -14.43 -8.66
N ALA A 60 15.47 -15.37 -8.03
CA ALA A 60 15.14 -16.79 -8.04
C ALA A 60 13.81 -17.06 -7.33
N VAL A 61 13.62 -16.52 -6.13
CA VAL A 61 12.36 -16.65 -5.37
C VAL A 61 11.20 -16.02 -6.15
N GLN A 62 11.41 -14.84 -6.76
CA GLN A 62 10.42 -14.23 -7.63
C GLN A 62 10.01 -15.16 -8.79
N SER A 63 10.99 -15.79 -9.43
CA SER A 63 10.73 -16.74 -10.52
C SER A 63 9.96 -17.98 -10.06
N ILE A 64 10.26 -18.49 -8.85
CA ILE A 64 9.53 -19.63 -8.27
C ILE A 64 8.08 -19.23 -7.94
N ALA A 65 7.90 -18.03 -7.36
CA ALA A 65 6.60 -17.46 -7.02
C ALA A 65 5.72 -17.29 -8.26
N TYR A 66 6.27 -16.74 -9.36
CA TYR A 66 5.55 -16.57 -10.62
C TYR A 66 5.14 -17.90 -11.28
N ASN A 67 5.92 -18.98 -11.08
CA ASN A 67 5.53 -20.28 -11.62
C ASN A 67 4.33 -20.86 -10.86
N ASN A 68 4.34 -20.77 -9.52
CA ASN A 68 3.22 -21.10 -8.67
C ASN A 68 3.49 -20.56 -7.25
N TRP A 69 2.62 -19.67 -6.76
CA TRP A 69 2.73 -19.07 -5.42
C TRP A 69 2.81 -20.11 -4.31
N SER A 70 2.11 -21.25 -4.45
CA SER A 70 2.12 -22.32 -3.44
C SER A 70 3.49 -22.99 -3.27
N ASN A 71 4.45 -22.74 -4.17
CA ASN A 71 5.83 -23.21 -4.04
C ASN A 71 6.60 -22.43 -2.95
N LEU A 72 6.14 -21.24 -2.54
CA LEU A 72 6.72 -20.47 -1.43
C LEU A 72 6.20 -21.01 -0.10
N ALA A 73 6.49 -22.29 0.17
CA ALA A 73 6.18 -22.91 1.44
C ALA A 73 7.11 -22.40 2.53
N ASN A 74 6.55 -22.12 3.71
CA ASN A 74 7.33 -21.62 4.85
C ASN A 74 8.45 -22.57 5.25
N GLY A 75 9.53 -21.99 5.75
CA GLY A 75 10.73 -22.71 6.16
C GLY A 75 11.97 -22.21 5.45
N THR A 76 13.09 -22.91 5.72
CA THR A 76 14.40 -22.54 5.18
C THR A 76 14.80 -23.48 4.06
N HIS A 77 15.16 -22.89 2.92
CA HIS A 77 15.44 -23.57 1.67
C HIS A 77 16.78 -23.15 1.07
N GLY A 78 17.46 -24.07 0.40
CA GLY A 78 18.50 -23.75 -0.57
C GLY A 78 17.90 -23.53 -1.96
N LEU A 79 18.69 -22.98 -2.88
CA LEU A 79 18.31 -22.81 -4.29
C LEU A 79 19.12 -23.72 -5.21
N ASP A 80 18.43 -24.40 -6.12
CA ASP A 80 19.02 -25.22 -7.20
C ASP A 80 18.58 -24.70 -8.58
N LYS A 81 19.51 -24.73 -9.54
CA LYS A 81 19.31 -24.32 -10.94
C LYS A 81 19.70 -25.42 -11.94
N SER A 82 19.86 -26.66 -11.49
CA SER A 82 20.25 -27.81 -12.32
C SER A 82 19.33 -28.05 -13.53
N LEU A 83 18.05 -27.65 -13.43
CA LEU A 83 17.04 -27.83 -14.47
C LEU A 83 16.89 -26.63 -15.42
N ASN A 84 17.84 -25.69 -15.44
CA ASN A 84 17.79 -24.40 -16.16
C ASN A 84 16.73 -23.41 -15.64
N TYR A 85 16.00 -23.74 -14.58
CA TYR A 85 15.15 -22.84 -13.81
C TYR A 85 15.42 -23.01 -12.32
N PHE A 86 15.07 -21.99 -11.53
CA PHE A 86 15.28 -22.03 -10.09
C PHE A 86 14.22 -22.88 -9.39
N THR A 87 14.66 -23.67 -8.43
CA THR A 87 13.81 -24.48 -7.54
C THR A 87 14.37 -24.43 -6.12
N PHE A 88 13.52 -24.66 -5.13
CA PHE A 88 13.97 -24.88 -3.76
C PHE A 88 14.51 -26.30 -3.59
N ASN A 89 15.64 -26.46 -2.93
CA ASN A 89 16.24 -27.76 -2.64
C ASN A 89 17.12 -27.68 -1.38
N GLY A 90 16.93 -28.63 -0.46
CA GLY A 90 17.65 -28.68 0.82
C GLY A 90 17.38 -27.45 1.70
N SER A 91 18.16 -27.29 2.77
CA SER A 91 18.06 -26.15 3.69
C SER A 91 19.01 -25.00 3.35
N SER A 92 19.95 -25.21 2.43
CA SER A 92 20.94 -24.24 2.01
C SER A 92 21.65 -24.72 0.74
N ASP A 93 22.27 -23.81 0.00
CA ASP A 93 23.14 -24.12 -1.14
C ASP A 93 24.52 -23.45 -1.02
N THR A 94 25.51 -24.01 -1.70
CA THR A 94 26.88 -23.49 -1.70
C THR A 94 27.18 -22.80 -3.03
N ILE A 95 27.72 -21.59 -2.96
CA ILE A 95 28.03 -20.75 -4.12
C ILE A 95 29.55 -20.56 -4.20
N ASN A 96 30.12 -20.96 -5.33
CA ASN A 96 31.55 -20.84 -5.63
C ASN A 96 32.48 -21.45 -4.56
N SER A 97 32.00 -22.45 -3.82
CA SER A 97 32.71 -23.10 -2.70
C SER A 97 33.13 -22.17 -1.55
N THR A 98 32.59 -20.95 -1.51
CA THR A 98 32.97 -19.91 -0.53
C THR A 98 31.80 -19.45 0.32
N TYR A 99 30.64 -19.24 -0.33
CA TYR A 99 29.44 -18.74 0.33
C TYR A 99 28.44 -19.86 0.52
N THR A 100 27.74 -19.84 1.64
CA THR A 100 26.56 -20.68 1.88
C THR A 100 25.35 -19.76 1.98
N ARG A 101 24.32 -20.05 1.18
CA ARG A 101 23.07 -19.31 1.14
C ARG A 101 21.96 -20.15 1.75
N ALA A 102 21.10 -19.52 2.55
CA ALA A 102 19.84 -20.08 3.02
C ALA A 102 18.73 -19.04 2.85
N VAL A 103 17.60 -19.44 2.27
CA VAL A 103 16.43 -18.59 2.04
C VAL A 103 15.31 -19.03 2.96
N THR A 104 14.94 -18.20 3.92
CA THR A 104 13.82 -18.45 4.83
C THR A 104 12.59 -17.72 4.32
N ILE A 105 11.47 -18.44 4.26
CA ILE A 105 10.15 -17.95 3.87
C ILE A 105 9.25 -18.03 5.09
N GLU A 106 8.58 -16.92 5.40
CA GLU A 106 7.69 -16.78 6.55
C GLU A 106 6.39 -16.11 6.11
N ASP A 107 5.30 -16.50 6.78
CA ASP A 107 4.04 -15.78 6.71
C ASP A 107 4.18 -14.40 7.31
N VAL A 108 3.33 -13.47 6.87
CA VAL A 108 3.17 -12.16 7.49
C VAL A 108 1.74 -12.02 8.00
N GLU A 109 1.55 -11.20 9.02
CA GLU A 109 0.23 -10.88 9.56
C GLU A 109 -0.15 -9.44 9.21
N ARG A 110 -1.45 -9.18 9.04
CA ARG A 110 -2.02 -7.84 8.89
C ARG A 110 -3.06 -7.54 9.96
N ASP A 111 -3.13 -6.29 10.41
CA ASP A 111 -4.19 -5.81 11.30
C ASP A 111 -5.47 -5.40 10.54
N GLU A 112 -6.45 -4.85 11.26
CA GLU A 112 -7.75 -4.42 10.71
C GLU A 112 -7.61 -3.25 9.71
N ASP A 113 -6.58 -2.41 9.87
CA ASP A 113 -6.27 -1.28 9.00
C ASP A 113 -5.43 -1.71 7.78
N CYS A 114 -5.24 -3.02 7.59
CA CYS A 114 -4.44 -3.63 6.53
C CYS A 114 -2.94 -3.36 6.62
N ASP A 115 -2.40 -2.97 7.76
CA ASP A 115 -0.96 -2.78 7.95
C ASP A 115 -0.26 -4.09 8.32
N ILE A 116 0.96 -4.31 7.81
CA ILE A 116 1.78 -5.48 8.17
C ILE A 116 2.27 -5.33 9.61
N VAL A 117 1.96 -6.30 10.46
CA VAL A 117 2.31 -6.33 11.87
C VAL A 117 3.14 -7.57 12.22
N GLU A 118 4.02 -7.45 13.23
CA GLU A 118 4.85 -8.58 13.68
C GLU A 118 4.06 -9.63 14.48
N SER A 119 2.94 -9.24 15.10
CA SER A 119 2.06 -10.14 15.85
C SER A 119 0.71 -9.51 16.12
N GLY A 120 -0.32 -10.36 16.26
CA GLY A 120 -1.66 -9.94 16.69
C GLY A 120 -2.58 -9.59 15.53
N GLY A 121 -2.15 -9.86 14.30
CA GLY A 121 -2.96 -9.72 13.10
C GLY A 121 -3.53 -11.06 12.62
N THR A 122 -4.03 -11.05 11.39
CA THR A 122 -4.44 -12.24 10.64
C THR A 122 -3.41 -12.54 9.57
N VAL A 123 -3.06 -13.82 9.36
CA VAL A 123 -2.10 -14.23 8.35
C VAL A 123 -2.57 -13.80 6.95
N ASP A 124 -1.72 -13.08 6.24
CA ASP A 124 -1.91 -12.69 4.84
C ASP A 124 -1.46 -13.85 3.92
N PRO A 125 -2.37 -14.54 3.23
CA PRO A 125 -2.03 -15.62 2.30
C PRO A 125 -1.29 -15.12 1.04
N ASP A 126 -1.44 -13.84 0.71
CA ASP A 126 -0.96 -13.21 -0.51
C ASP A 126 0.39 -12.53 -0.33
N THR A 127 0.88 -12.37 0.90
CA THR A 127 2.20 -11.80 1.18
C THR A 127 3.07 -12.77 1.97
N LYS A 128 4.36 -12.84 1.62
CA LYS A 128 5.39 -13.58 2.39
C LYS A 128 6.58 -12.67 2.67
N LEU A 129 7.20 -12.85 3.82
CA LEU A 129 8.52 -12.30 4.12
C LEU A 129 9.58 -13.31 3.70
N VAL A 130 10.51 -12.88 2.85
CA VAL A 130 11.62 -13.71 2.41
C VAL A 130 12.92 -13.13 2.94
N THR A 131 13.64 -13.92 3.73
CA THR A 131 14.94 -13.57 4.31
C THR A 131 16.03 -14.45 3.73
N THR A 132 16.96 -13.87 2.97
CA THR A 132 18.16 -14.55 2.48
C THR A 132 19.32 -14.31 3.43
N ASN A 133 19.80 -15.38 4.08
CA ASN A 133 21.06 -15.39 4.80
C ASN A 133 22.19 -15.84 3.87
N VAL A 134 23.28 -15.07 3.83
CA VAL A 134 24.53 -15.45 3.16
C VAL A 134 25.63 -15.50 4.20
N SER A 135 26.26 -16.66 4.35
CA SER A 135 27.36 -16.90 5.29
C SER A 135 28.63 -17.35 4.57
N TRP A 136 29.79 -16.95 5.10
CA TRP A 136 31.10 -17.29 4.54
C TRP A 136 32.17 -17.25 5.63
N THR A 137 33.37 -17.76 5.31
CA THR A 137 34.53 -17.68 6.21
C THR A 137 35.59 -16.79 5.59
N ASN A 138 36.06 -15.78 6.33
CA ASN A 138 37.21 -14.96 5.97
C ASN A 138 38.32 -15.14 7.01
N SER A 139 39.49 -15.62 6.59
CA SER A 139 40.67 -15.79 7.46
C SER A 139 40.37 -16.57 8.75
N GLY A 140 39.54 -17.62 8.63
CA GLY A 140 39.12 -18.48 9.76
C GLY A 140 38.00 -17.90 10.63
N ARG A 141 37.45 -16.71 10.30
CA ARG A 141 36.29 -16.12 10.98
C ARG A 141 35.02 -16.37 10.18
N ALA A 142 34.02 -16.94 10.84
CA ALA A 142 32.68 -17.06 10.27
C ALA A 142 31.99 -15.69 10.25
N LEU A 143 31.42 -15.35 9.10
CA LEU A 143 30.69 -14.12 8.82
C LEU A 143 29.33 -14.48 8.21
N SER A 144 28.32 -13.65 8.42
CA SER A 144 27.00 -13.81 7.81
C SER A 144 26.29 -12.47 7.66
N GLN A 145 25.41 -12.36 6.67
CA GLN A 145 24.53 -11.20 6.45
C GLN A 145 23.13 -11.66 6.04
N ASN A 146 22.12 -10.97 6.57
CA ASN A 146 20.71 -11.18 6.23
C ASN A 146 20.20 -10.06 5.34
N PHE A 147 19.39 -10.42 4.36
CA PHE A 147 18.65 -9.50 3.51
C PHE A 147 17.21 -9.96 3.47
N SER A 148 16.27 -9.06 3.74
CA SER A 148 14.85 -9.39 3.77
C SER A 148 14.08 -8.54 2.77
N LYS A 149 13.05 -9.13 2.17
CA LYS A 149 12.15 -8.47 1.23
C LYS A 149 10.77 -9.13 1.29
N TYR A 150 9.71 -8.32 1.23
CA TYR A 150 8.35 -8.82 1.05
C TYR A 150 8.09 -9.20 -0.40
N PHE A 151 7.36 -10.30 -0.58
CA PHE A 151 6.83 -10.75 -1.86
C PHE A 151 5.32 -10.81 -1.75
N THR A 152 4.63 -10.37 -2.80
CA THR A 152 3.17 -10.37 -2.86
C THR A 152 2.70 -11.05 -4.13
N SER A 153 1.68 -11.90 -4.00
CA SER A 153 0.93 -12.51 -5.10
C SER A 153 -0.10 -11.50 -5.62
N PHE A 154 -0.03 -11.17 -6.90
CA PHE A 154 -0.96 -10.23 -7.54
C PHE A 154 -2.04 -10.91 -8.38
N ASP A 155 -1.95 -12.23 -8.59
CA ASP A 155 -2.83 -12.93 -9.53
C ASP A 155 -4.27 -13.10 -9.01
N ASN A 156 -4.45 -13.17 -7.69
CA ASN A 156 -5.77 -13.26 -7.05
C ASN A 156 -5.66 -12.91 -5.55
N PRO A 157 -5.41 -11.65 -5.18
CA PRO A 157 -5.35 -11.25 -3.79
C PRO A 157 -6.71 -11.51 -3.12
N THR A 158 -6.67 -12.07 -1.91
CA THR A 158 -7.82 -12.49 -1.12
C THR A 158 -7.98 -11.70 0.16
N THR A 159 -6.94 -10.95 0.58
CA THR A 159 -6.93 -10.22 1.85
C THR A 159 -6.39 -8.81 1.63
N CYS A 160 -6.99 -7.81 2.27
CA CYS A 160 -6.50 -6.43 2.25
C CYS A 160 -6.30 -5.87 0.83
N ILE A 161 -7.21 -6.23 -0.08
CA ILE A 161 -7.37 -5.55 -1.36
C ILE A 161 -7.99 -4.20 -1.02
N VAL A 162 -7.39 -3.09 -1.46
CA VAL A 162 -8.21 -1.92 -1.76
C VAL A 162 -9.08 -2.40 -2.91
N GLU A 163 -10.28 -2.88 -2.61
CA GLU A 163 -11.25 -3.12 -3.65
C GLU A 163 -11.36 -1.79 -4.41
N ASP A 164 -11.28 -1.85 -5.73
CA ASP A 164 -11.71 -0.71 -6.53
C ASP A 164 -13.19 -0.56 -6.17
N GLU A 165 -13.49 0.29 -5.18
CA GLU A 165 -14.84 0.61 -4.71
C GLU A 165 -15.67 1.26 -5.85
N GLY A 166 -15.09 1.35 -7.06
CA GLY A 166 -15.65 1.94 -8.25
C GLY A 166 -16.01 3.39 -8.01
N GLU A 167 -17.02 3.85 -8.73
CA GLU A 167 -17.61 5.16 -8.52
C GLU A 167 -18.17 5.32 -7.09
N ALA A 168 -18.67 4.25 -6.47
CA ALA A 168 -19.25 4.30 -5.13
C ALA A 168 -18.24 4.69 -4.04
N GLY A 169 -16.98 4.29 -4.14
CA GLY A 169 -15.94 4.63 -3.16
C GLY A 169 -15.69 6.12 -2.99
N SER A 170 -16.08 6.93 -3.97
CA SER A 170 -15.93 8.38 -3.96
C SER A 170 -17.22 9.13 -3.58
N LEU A 171 -18.36 8.44 -3.50
CA LEU A 171 -19.63 9.05 -3.12
C LEU A 171 -19.83 9.06 -1.61
N VAL A 172 -20.11 10.23 -1.07
CA VAL A 172 -20.63 10.40 0.29
C VAL A 172 -22.09 10.87 0.23
N ILE A 173 -22.99 10.14 0.90
CA ILE A 173 -24.38 10.55 1.13
C ILE A 173 -24.46 11.20 2.51
N ASP A 174 -24.25 12.51 2.57
CA ASP A 174 -24.32 13.26 3.83
C ASP A 174 -25.77 13.46 4.28
N ILE A 175 -26.08 12.84 5.43
CA ILE A 175 -27.40 12.84 6.07
C ILE A 175 -27.43 13.69 7.36
N ASP A 176 -26.36 14.41 7.72
CA ASP A 176 -26.23 15.09 9.01
C ASP A 176 -27.32 16.16 9.20
N ASN A 177 -27.70 16.83 8.11
CA ASN A 177 -28.74 17.86 8.10
C ASN A 177 -30.07 17.37 7.53
N ALA A 178 -30.19 16.07 7.28
CA ALA A 178 -31.40 15.49 6.75
C ALA A 178 -32.55 15.64 7.77
N SER A 179 -33.73 16.04 7.30
CA SER A 179 -34.89 16.26 8.14
C SER A 179 -36.19 16.02 7.39
N ILE A 180 -37.28 15.84 8.16
CA ILE A 180 -38.62 15.78 7.60
C ILE A 180 -39.22 17.19 7.57
N ASP A 181 -39.77 17.57 6.43
CA ASP A 181 -40.36 18.88 6.22
C ASP A 181 -41.57 19.15 7.13
N ALA A 182 -42.00 20.42 7.21
CA ALA A 182 -43.15 20.81 8.04
C ALA A 182 -44.47 20.11 7.65
N THR A 183 -44.60 19.62 6.40
CA THR A 183 -45.78 18.85 5.97
C THR A 183 -45.73 17.39 6.42
N LYS A 184 -44.59 16.94 6.93
CA LYS A 184 -44.26 15.57 7.34
C LYS A 184 -44.23 14.56 6.21
N LYS A 185 -44.13 15.04 4.97
CA LYS A 185 -44.28 14.23 3.75
C LYS A 185 -43.09 14.33 2.82
N SER A 186 -42.05 15.07 3.20
CA SER A 186 -40.82 15.15 2.43
C SER A 186 -39.60 14.98 3.32
N ILE A 187 -38.59 14.32 2.79
CA ILE A 187 -37.23 14.37 3.33
C ILE A 187 -36.47 15.46 2.55
N VAL A 188 -35.72 16.27 3.28
CA VAL A 188 -34.90 17.38 2.76
C VAL A 188 -33.57 17.40 3.50
N GLY A 189 -32.56 18.11 2.97
CA GLY A 189 -31.30 18.37 3.67
C GLY A 189 -30.23 17.29 3.54
N ILE A 190 -30.45 16.28 2.69
CA ILE A 190 -29.42 15.33 2.28
C ILE A 190 -28.54 15.99 1.21
N VAL A 191 -27.23 15.76 1.29
CA VAL A 191 -26.25 16.26 0.30
C VAL A 191 -25.45 15.08 -0.23
N LEU A 192 -25.40 14.95 -1.55
CA LEU A 192 -24.50 14.01 -2.22
C LEU A 192 -23.17 14.73 -2.48
N ARG A 193 -22.04 14.11 -2.14
CA ARG A 193 -20.71 14.67 -2.38
C ARG A 193 -19.87 13.68 -3.15
N ASN A 194 -19.23 14.15 -4.23
CA ASN A 194 -18.17 13.41 -4.87
C ASN A 194 -16.83 13.84 -4.25
N GLU A 195 -16.24 13.01 -3.41
CA GLU A 195 -14.93 13.27 -2.79
C GLU A 195 -13.76 12.75 -3.66
N GLY A 196 -14.08 12.17 -4.82
CA GLY A 196 -13.12 11.67 -5.80
C GLY A 196 -12.61 12.76 -6.76
N SER A 197 -11.75 12.32 -7.67
CA SER A 197 -11.15 13.16 -8.72
C SER A 197 -11.65 12.81 -10.14
N VAL A 198 -12.78 12.12 -10.23
CA VAL A 198 -13.43 11.71 -11.48
C VAL A 198 -14.94 11.88 -11.27
N ASP A 199 -15.66 12.25 -12.32
CA ASP A 199 -17.12 12.31 -12.31
C ASP A 199 -17.71 10.93 -11.98
N ILE A 200 -18.76 10.91 -11.16
CA ILE A 200 -19.52 9.70 -10.80
C ILE A 200 -20.96 9.83 -11.32
N THR A 201 -21.59 8.74 -11.73
CA THR A 201 -22.98 8.78 -12.23
C THR A 201 -23.87 7.82 -11.45
N ILE A 202 -24.86 8.38 -10.76
CA ILE A 202 -25.91 7.58 -10.08
C ILE A 202 -26.92 7.13 -11.14
N ASP A 203 -27.06 5.82 -11.27
CA ASP A 203 -27.98 5.14 -12.19
C ASP A 203 -29.31 4.81 -11.49
N THR A 204 -29.23 4.24 -10.28
CA THR A 204 -30.43 3.88 -9.51
C THR A 204 -30.38 4.33 -8.05
N LEU A 205 -31.56 4.56 -7.47
CA LEU A 205 -31.77 4.84 -6.06
C LEU A 205 -32.74 3.84 -5.45
N THR A 206 -32.39 3.23 -4.33
CA THR A 206 -33.32 2.44 -3.52
C THR A 206 -33.53 3.14 -2.18
N LEU A 207 -34.79 3.46 -1.86
CA LEU A 207 -35.15 4.06 -0.57
C LEU A 207 -36.07 3.13 0.20
N SER A 208 -35.71 2.86 1.45
CA SER A 208 -36.55 2.12 2.40
C SER A 208 -36.91 3.01 3.58
N TRP A 209 -38.16 2.92 4.05
CA TRP A 209 -38.67 3.67 5.20
C TRP A 209 -39.66 2.84 6.02
N THR A 210 -39.77 3.13 7.31
CA THR A 210 -40.56 2.31 8.24
C THR A 210 -42.04 2.68 8.33
N GLU A 211 -42.40 3.95 8.14
CA GLU A 211 -43.80 4.40 8.26
C GLU A 211 -44.63 4.08 7.00
N PRO A 212 -45.97 3.95 7.11
CA PRO A 212 -46.82 3.68 5.97
C PRO A 212 -46.86 4.87 4.99
N GLY A 213 -46.65 4.58 3.71
CA GLY A 213 -46.70 5.57 2.65
C GLY A 213 -46.07 5.04 1.38
N THR A 214 -46.29 5.76 0.29
CA THR A 214 -45.63 5.49 -0.99
C THR A 214 -44.95 6.75 -1.49
N MET A 215 -43.77 6.58 -2.06
CA MET A 215 -42.98 7.65 -2.65
C MET A 215 -43.60 8.15 -3.95
N ARG A 216 -43.47 9.45 -4.22
CA ARG A 216 -44.10 10.17 -5.33
C ARG A 216 -43.09 10.73 -6.32
N PHE A 217 -42.04 11.39 -5.85
CA PHE A 217 -40.97 11.91 -6.70
C PHE A 217 -39.68 12.13 -5.91
N ILE A 218 -38.56 12.19 -6.63
CA ILE A 218 -37.24 12.54 -6.11
C ILE A 218 -36.72 13.72 -6.93
N LYS A 219 -36.12 14.69 -6.24
CA LYS A 219 -35.41 15.81 -6.86
C LYS A 219 -33.99 15.93 -6.36
N ILE A 220 -33.06 16.14 -7.29
CA ILE A 220 -31.64 16.37 -7.02
C ILE A 220 -31.26 17.65 -7.77
N ASN A 221 -30.64 18.60 -7.08
CA ASN A 221 -30.24 19.90 -7.61
C ASN A 221 -31.31 20.59 -8.50
N TYR A 222 -32.52 20.70 -7.97
CA TYR A 222 -33.75 21.24 -8.55
C TYR A 222 -34.40 20.41 -9.66
N ASP A 223 -33.66 19.50 -10.27
CA ASP A 223 -34.13 18.61 -11.32
C ASP A 223 -34.92 17.43 -10.76
N THR A 224 -35.96 17.04 -11.47
CA THR A 224 -36.74 15.85 -11.12
C THR A 224 -36.08 14.65 -11.76
N VAL A 225 -35.45 13.80 -10.96
CA VAL A 225 -34.75 12.59 -11.43
C VAL A 225 -35.67 11.38 -11.49
N TRP A 226 -36.76 11.39 -10.71
CA TRP A 226 -37.82 10.39 -10.82
C TRP A 226 -39.18 10.95 -10.39
N ASN A 227 -40.26 10.52 -11.04
CA ASN A 227 -41.63 10.90 -10.70
C ASN A 227 -42.66 9.84 -11.09
N ALA A 228 -43.48 9.46 -10.12
CA ALA A 228 -44.55 8.47 -10.22
C ALA A 228 -45.53 8.66 -11.39
N THR A 229 -45.75 9.90 -11.86
CA THR A 229 -46.85 10.21 -12.80
C THR A 229 -46.43 10.95 -14.06
N SER A 230 -45.23 11.53 -14.10
CA SER A 230 -44.79 12.30 -15.28
C SER A 230 -43.98 11.49 -16.28
N GLY A 231 -43.70 10.20 -16.00
CA GLY A 231 -42.91 9.33 -16.87
C GLY A 231 -41.41 9.63 -16.85
N ILE A 232 -40.93 10.31 -15.81
CA ILE A 232 -39.50 10.57 -15.58
C ILE A 232 -38.97 9.47 -14.66
N GLY A 233 -37.95 8.75 -15.12
CA GLY A 233 -37.44 7.53 -14.48
C GLY A 233 -38.45 6.38 -14.47
N SER A 234 -38.05 5.26 -13.87
CA SER A 234 -38.85 4.06 -13.73
C SER A 234 -38.68 3.44 -12.33
N PRO A 235 -39.62 2.62 -11.82
CA PRO A 235 -40.94 2.33 -12.36
C PRO A 235 -41.95 3.49 -12.20
N SER A 236 -42.98 3.49 -13.06
CA SER A 236 -44.11 4.42 -12.94
C SER A 236 -45.08 4.03 -11.82
N GLY A 237 -45.87 4.99 -11.36
CA GLY A 237 -46.76 4.84 -10.20
C GLY A 237 -46.08 5.20 -8.89
N TYR A 238 -46.87 5.27 -7.83
CA TYR A 238 -46.35 5.52 -6.49
C TYR A 238 -45.66 4.25 -5.97
N GLN A 239 -44.45 4.40 -5.43
CA GLN A 239 -43.61 3.25 -5.08
C GLN A 239 -43.63 2.96 -3.58
N SER A 240 -43.64 1.67 -3.26
CA SER A 240 -43.48 1.16 -1.89
C SER A 240 -42.04 1.32 -1.41
N SER A 241 -41.87 1.19 -0.09
CA SER A 241 -40.54 1.13 0.53
C SER A 241 -39.72 -0.03 -0.04
N GLY A 242 -38.44 0.22 -0.32
CA GLY A 242 -37.48 -0.76 -0.82
C GLY A 242 -37.58 -1.05 -2.31
N THR A 243 -38.44 -0.34 -3.05
CA THR A 243 -38.45 -0.42 -4.51
C THR A 243 -37.21 0.29 -5.07
N GLU A 244 -36.48 -0.41 -5.94
CA GLU A 244 -35.42 0.17 -6.75
C GLU A 244 -35.99 1.14 -7.79
N ILE A 245 -35.44 2.34 -7.83
CA ILE A 245 -35.83 3.41 -8.74
C ILE A 245 -34.69 3.64 -9.72
N ASP A 246 -34.94 3.33 -10.97
CA ASP A 246 -34.13 3.72 -12.11
C ASP A 246 -34.41 5.20 -12.39
N ILE A 247 -33.46 6.06 -12.01
CA ILE A 247 -33.61 7.51 -12.12
C ILE A 247 -33.14 7.96 -13.50
N VAL A 248 -33.43 9.20 -13.86
CA VAL A 248 -32.62 9.83 -14.92
C VAL A 248 -31.21 10.01 -14.35
N ASP A 249 -30.23 9.38 -14.98
CA ASP A 249 -28.81 9.40 -14.62
C ASP A 249 -28.40 10.77 -14.12
N PHE A 250 -27.85 10.81 -12.91
CA PHE A 250 -27.38 12.05 -12.31
C PHE A 250 -25.87 11.98 -12.12
N THR A 251 -25.15 12.78 -12.91
CA THR A 251 -23.68 12.89 -12.83
C THR A 251 -23.29 13.92 -11.78
N LEU A 252 -22.42 13.53 -10.84
CA LEU A 252 -21.76 14.43 -9.91
C LEU A 252 -20.35 14.70 -10.43
N GLU A 253 -20.07 15.96 -10.74
CA GLU A 253 -18.74 16.40 -11.16
C GLU A 253 -17.69 16.15 -10.05
N ASP A 254 -16.42 16.00 -10.44
CA ASP A 254 -15.33 15.79 -9.48
C ASP A 254 -15.29 16.85 -8.36
N GLY A 255 -15.12 16.42 -7.11
CA GLY A 255 -15.04 17.32 -5.95
C GLY A 255 -16.31 18.12 -5.61
N GLU A 256 -17.41 17.98 -6.37
CA GLU A 256 -18.61 18.80 -6.22
C GLU A 256 -19.65 18.16 -5.29
N SER A 257 -20.62 18.98 -4.87
CA SER A 257 -21.70 18.57 -3.96
C SER A 257 -23.06 19.04 -4.45
N TYR A 258 -24.05 18.14 -4.42
CA TYR A 258 -25.40 18.38 -4.92
C TYR A 258 -26.44 18.01 -3.87
N PRO A 259 -27.43 18.87 -3.59
CA PRO A 259 -28.48 18.55 -2.63
C PRO A 259 -29.52 17.59 -3.24
N ILE A 260 -30.02 16.67 -2.43
CA ILE A 260 -31.34 16.05 -2.69
C ILE A 260 -32.39 16.99 -2.12
N ASP A 261 -32.96 17.85 -2.96
CA ASP A 261 -33.89 18.89 -2.52
C ASP A 261 -35.17 18.33 -1.92
N ASN A 262 -35.64 17.20 -2.45
CA ASN A 262 -36.88 16.62 -2.00
C ASN A 262 -37.04 15.16 -2.39
N ILE A 263 -37.33 14.34 -1.39
CA ILE A 263 -37.95 13.03 -1.58
C ILE A 263 -39.37 13.14 -1.05
N ARG A 264 -40.37 13.05 -1.94
CA ARG A 264 -41.78 13.29 -1.57
C ARG A 264 -42.57 12.01 -1.41
N PHE A 265 -43.40 11.97 -0.37
CA PHE A 265 -44.35 10.89 -0.06
C PHE A 265 -45.81 11.35 -0.17
N ASN A 266 -46.74 10.40 -0.31
CA ASN A 266 -48.19 10.68 -0.29
C ASN A 266 -48.78 10.75 1.13
N ALA A 267 -48.18 10.02 2.08
CA ALA A 267 -48.55 9.95 3.48
C ALA A 267 -47.50 10.65 4.35
N LYS A 268 -47.82 10.84 5.63
CA LYS A 268 -46.84 11.35 6.58
C LYS A 268 -45.87 10.24 6.95
N ILE A 269 -44.60 10.59 7.06
CA ILE A 269 -43.50 9.68 7.37
C ILE A 269 -42.75 10.10 8.63
N ASP A 270 -43.34 10.98 9.45
CA ASP A 270 -42.71 11.42 10.71
C ASP A 270 -42.48 10.23 11.63
N GLY A 271 -41.27 10.14 12.18
CA GLY A 271 -40.86 8.96 12.94
C GLY A 271 -40.28 7.82 12.10
N SER A 272 -40.07 8.00 10.79
CA SER A 272 -39.39 6.99 9.96
C SER A 272 -37.89 6.95 10.19
N THR A 273 -37.34 5.73 10.24
CA THR A 273 -35.95 5.48 9.84
C THR A 273 -35.92 5.28 8.34
N VAL A 274 -34.98 5.93 7.66
CA VAL A 274 -34.83 5.84 6.20
C VAL A 274 -33.45 5.30 5.86
N THR A 275 -33.42 4.35 4.94
CA THR A 275 -32.20 3.83 4.32
C THR A 275 -32.19 4.27 2.87
N ILE A 276 -31.08 4.84 2.42
CA ILE A 276 -30.88 5.31 1.05
C ILE A 276 -29.68 4.56 0.48
N THR A 277 -29.90 3.85 -0.61
CA THR A 277 -28.84 3.20 -1.38
C THR A 277 -28.78 3.85 -2.75
N ALA A 278 -27.62 4.36 -3.13
CA ALA A 278 -27.33 4.84 -4.48
C ALA A 278 -26.45 3.81 -5.19
N THR A 279 -26.85 3.42 -6.40
CA THR A 279 -26.09 2.51 -7.25
C THR A 279 -25.59 3.29 -8.46
N MET A 280 -24.30 3.14 -8.75
CA MET A 280 -23.60 3.83 -9.81
C MET A 280 -23.69 3.10 -11.14
N SER A 281 -23.25 3.77 -12.22
CA SER A 281 -23.26 3.22 -13.58
C SER A 281 -22.38 1.98 -13.76
N ASP A 282 -21.36 1.82 -12.91
CA ASP A 282 -20.48 0.64 -12.86
C ASP A 282 -21.05 -0.52 -12.01
N GLY A 283 -22.22 -0.32 -11.39
CA GLY A 283 -22.91 -1.29 -10.54
C GLY A 283 -22.47 -1.29 -9.07
N THR A 284 -21.49 -0.45 -8.69
CA THR A 284 -21.11 -0.26 -7.28
C THR A 284 -22.16 0.57 -6.54
N SER A 285 -22.26 0.43 -5.21
CA SER A 285 -23.32 1.11 -4.45
C SER A 285 -22.88 1.61 -3.08
N VAL A 286 -23.38 2.79 -2.68
CA VAL A 286 -23.24 3.35 -1.32
C VAL A 286 -24.59 3.31 -0.62
N THR A 287 -24.60 2.91 0.65
CA THR A 287 -25.81 2.91 1.48
C THR A 287 -25.62 3.71 2.75
N GLU A 288 -26.56 4.61 3.03
CA GLU A 288 -26.63 5.36 4.27
C GLU A 288 -27.96 5.14 4.99
N VAL A 289 -27.89 5.17 6.33
CA VAL A 289 -29.06 4.98 7.18
C VAL A 289 -29.18 6.15 8.13
N THR A 290 -30.33 6.79 8.09
CA THR A 290 -30.61 7.93 8.95
C THR A 290 -30.62 7.46 10.40
N THR A 291 -29.85 8.12 11.26
CA THR A 291 -29.83 7.84 12.71
C THR A 291 -31.26 8.05 13.32
N PRO A 292 -31.54 7.58 14.56
CA PRO A 292 -32.90 7.29 15.05
C PRO A 292 -33.94 8.36 14.71
N PRO A 293 -35.19 7.92 14.48
CA PRO A 293 -36.05 8.38 13.41
C PRO A 293 -36.13 9.90 13.31
N PHE A 294 -36.15 10.44 12.09
CA PHE A 294 -36.25 11.88 11.85
C PHE A 294 -37.31 12.53 12.74
N ILE A 295 -36.85 13.24 13.77
CA ILE A 295 -37.70 14.03 14.66
C ILE A 295 -37.73 15.45 14.06
N PRO A 296 -38.91 16.03 13.83
CA PRO A 296 -39.06 17.34 13.20
C PRO A 296 -38.41 18.49 13.98
#